data_AF-A0A1I0VJB2-F1
#
_entry.id   AF-A0A1I0VJB2-F1
#
_cell.length_a   1.000
_cell.length_b   1.000
_cell.length_c   1.000
_cell.angle_alpha   90.00
_cell.angle_beta   90.00
_cell.angle_gamma   90.00
#
_symmetry.space_group_name_H-M   'P 1'
#
loop_
_entity.id
_entity.type
_entity.pdbx_description
1 polymer ?
#
loop_
_entity_poly.entity_id
_entity_poly.type
_entity_poly.pdbx_seq_one_letter_code
_entity_poly.pdbx_strand_id
1 'polypeptide(L)'
;MKRNIAILLAAIFISGLSMAVGYAWGYGSNMSWSYPSFRSAPYMPSKYEIEQYIRDGKDYVDNCNNDIDEIARKRSEAVDSVNRAVRDYNMSH
;
A
#
# COMPACT_ATOMS: atom_id res chain seq x y z
N MET A 1 25.32 -23.18 -7.69
CA MET A 1 24.58 -22.15 -8.47
C MET A 1 23.06 -22.34 -8.42
N LYS A 2 22.48 -23.44 -8.93
CA LYS A 2 21.01 -23.64 -8.97
C LYS A 2 20.31 -23.57 -7.60
N ARG A 3 20.96 -24.08 -6.54
CA ARG A 3 20.44 -24.06 -5.16
C ARG A 3 20.34 -22.64 -4.57
N ASN A 4 21.29 -21.76 -4.92
CA ASN A 4 21.33 -20.39 -4.40
C ASN A 4 20.28 -19.51 -5.10
N ILE A 5 20.06 -19.74 -6.40
CA ILE A 5 18.99 -19.08 -7.17
C ILE A 5 17.60 -19.49 -6.65
N ALA A 6 17.41 -20.78 -6.34
CA ALA A 6 16.15 -21.25 -5.75
C ALA A 6 15.85 -20.62 -4.38
N ILE A 7 16.87 -20.41 -3.55
CA ILE A 7 16.73 -19.75 -2.23
C ILE A 7 16.37 -18.27 -2.39
N LEU A 8 16.99 -17.56 -3.33
CA LEU A 8 16.66 -16.16 -3.65
C LEU A 8 15.22 -16.01 -4.16
N LEU A 9 14.78 -16.89 -5.06
CA LEU A 9 13.40 -16.88 -5.57
C LEU A 9 12.38 -17.21 -4.46
N ALA A 10 12.71 -18.13 -3.54
CA ALA A 10 11.86 -18.44 -2.39
C ALA A 10 11.75 -17.26 -1.40
N ALA A 11 12.83 -16.51 -1.17
CA ALA A 11 12.81 -15.33 -0.30
C ALA A 11 11.97 -14.16 -0.88
N ILE A 12 12.00 -13.97 -2.21
CA ILE A 12 11.11 -13.03 -2.91
C ILE A 12 9.65 -13.47 -2.80
N PHE A 13 9.37 -14.77 -2.89
CA PHE A 13 7.99 -15.29 -2.76
C PHE A 13 7.43 -15.15 -1.34
N ILE A 14 8.26 -15.32 -0.31
CA ILE A 14 7.85 -15.21 1.11
C ILE A 14 7.64 -13.74 1.53
N SER A 15 8.38 -12.80 0.96
CA SER A 15 8.17 -11.36 1.21
C SER A 15 6.90 -10.79 0.54
N GLY A 16 6.34 -11.49 -0.44
CA GLY A 16 5.02 -11.19 -1.02
C GLY A 16 3.84 -11.74 -0.22
N LEU A 17 4.08 -12.60 0.78
CA LEU A 17 3.07 -13.20 1.66
C LEU A 17 2.88 -12.42 2.97
N SER A 18 3.06 -11.09 2.96
CA SER A 18 2.46 -10.27 4.01
C SER A 18 0.95 -10.26 3.75
N MET A 19 0.27 -11.34 4.14
CA MET A 19 -1.16 -11.30 4.30
C MET A 19 -1.43 -10.13 5.24
N ALA A 20 -2.07 -9.13 4.66
CA ALA A 20 -2.70 -7.98 5.25
C ALA A 20 -3.75 -8.42 6.29
N VAL A 21 -3.32 -9.12 7.33
CA VAL A 21 -4.13 -9.52 8.49
C VAL A 21 -3.94 -8.42 9.53
N GLY A 22 -4.63 -7.31 9.29
CA GLY A 22 -4.55 -6.12 10.14
C GLY A 22 -5.54 -5.03 9.74
N TYR A 23 -6.59 -5.33 8.97
CA TYR A 23 -7.63 -4.36 8.62
C TYR A 23 -8.84 -4.52 9.53
N ALA A 24 -8.65 -4.25 10.82
CA ALA A 24 -9.73 -4.14 11.78
C ALA A 24 -9.59 -2.79 12.49
N TRP A 25 -10.50 -1.87 12.14
CA TRP A 25 -10.77 -0.61 12.83
C TRP A 25 -9.58 0.35 13.01
N GLY A 26 -9.45 1.33 12.09
CA GLY A 26 -8.86 2.64 12.45
C GLY A 26 -7.59 3.09 11.74
N TYR A 27 -7.20 2.53 10.59
CA TYR A 27 -6.02 3.02 9.86
C TYR A 27 -6.35 3.46 8.43
N GLY A 28 -6.72 4.74 8.31
CA GLY A 28 -6.13 5.72 7.37
C GLY A 28 -5.84 5.34 5.92
N SER A 29 -6.60 4.44 5.30
CA SER A 29 -6.36 3.93 3.95
C SER A 29 -7.67 3.63 3.23
N ASN A 30 -7.73 3.89 1.92
CA ASN A 30 -8.83 3.44 1.06
C ASN A 30 -8.47 2.17 0.28
N MET A 31 -7.24 1.66 0.44
CA MET A 31 -6.73 0.55 -0.37
C MET A 31 -7.55 -0.72 -0.15
N SER A 32 -8.03 -1.31 -1.23
CA SER A 32 -8.78 -2.58 -1.26
C SER A 32 -8.37 -3.38 -2.51
N TRP A 33 -9.14 -4.40 -2.88
CA TRP A 33 -8.92 -5.16 -4.13
C TRP A 33 -8.87 -4.24 -5.36
N SER A 34 -9.75 -3.23 -5.39
CA SER A 34 -9.70 -2.09 -6.31
C SER A 34 -9.75 -0.81 -5.51
N TYR A 35 -9.10 0.26 -5.99
CA TYR A 35 -9.20 1.56 -5.34
C TYR A 35 -10.66 2.07 -5.45
N PRO A 36 -11.36 2.31 -4.33
CA PRO A 36 -12.77 2.67 -4.37
C PRO A 36 -12.94 4.10 -4.86
N SER A 37 -13.95 4.35 -5.68
CA SER A 37 -14.37 5.72 -6.02
C SER A 37 -15.00 6.39 -4.81
N PHE A 38 -14.80 7.71 -4.67
CA PHE A 38 -15.56 8.48 -3.69
C PHE A 38 -17.06 8.42 -4.01
N ARG A 39 -17.88 8.34 -2.96
CA ARG A 39 -19.33 8.18 -3.11
C ARG A 39 -19.95 9.45 -3.72
N SER A 40 -21.05 9.26 -4.46
CA SER A 40 -21.83 10.37 -5.01
C SER A 40 -22.49 11.21 -3.91
N ALA A 41 -22.75 12.48 -4.21
CA ALA A 41 -23.45 13.36 -3.30
C ALA A 41 -24.88 12.86 -3.01
N PRO A 42 -25.36 13.01 -1.77
CA PRO A 42 -26.76 12.72 -1.42
C PRO A 42 -27.74 13.62 -2.21
N TYR A 43 -28.90 13.07 -2.57
CA TYR A 43 -29.96 13.82 -3.25
C TYR A 43 -30.77 14.64 -2.25
N MET A 44 -30.88 15.96 -2.49
CA MET A 44 -31.58 16.91 -1.59
C MET A 44 -31.18 16.74 -0.11
N PRO A 45 -29.90 16.88 0.23
CA PRO A 45 -29.42 16.54 1.56
C PRO A 45 -29.95 17.47 2.63
N SER A 46 -30.22 16.90 3.80
CA SER A 46 -30.29 17.66 5.03
C SER A 46 -28.93 18.30 5.35
N LYS A 47 -28.94 19.32 6.22
CA LYS A 47 -27.72 19.94 6.73
C LYS A 47 -26.75 18.91 7.34
N TYR A 48 -27.28 17.92 8.05
CA TYR A 48 -26.47 16.87 8.66
C TYR A 48 -25.79 15.99 7.61
N GLU A 49 -26.52 15.59 6.57
CA GLU A 49 -25.97 14.72 5.51
C GLU A 49 -24.89 15.42 4.70
N ILE A 50 -25.05 16.72 4.41
CA ILE A 50 -23.99 17.45 3.69
C ILE A 50 -22.75 17.65 4.55
N GLU A 51 -22.90 17.88 5.86
CA GLU A 51 -21.76 17.95 6.80
C GLU A 51 -21.02 16.62 6.89
N GLN A 52 -21.76 15.51 6.94
CA GLN A 52 -21.16 14.17 6.91
C GLN A 52 -20.46 13.91 5.57
N TYR A 53 -21.08 14.29 4.44
CA TYR A 53 -20.47 14.15 3.12
C TYR A 53 -19.14 14.92 3.00
N ILE A 54 -19.06 16.12 3.58
CA ILE A 54 -17.82 16.91 3.63
C ILE A 54 -16.76 16.22 4.49
N ARG A 55 -17.13 15.67 5.66
CA ARG A 55 -16.19 14.91 6.52
C ARG A 55 -15.65 13.70 5.78
N ASP A 56 -16.53 12.90 5.19
CA ASP A 56 -16.15 11.68 4.47
C ASP A 56 -15.28 12.00 3.24
N GLY A 57 -15.49 13.16 2.59
CA GLY A 57 -14.63 13.64 1.52
C GLY A 57 -13.23 14.02 1.99
N LYS A 58 -13.10 14.62 3.18
CA LYS A 58 -11.79 14.91 3.79
C LYS A 58 -11.06 13.61 4.15
N ASP A 59 -11.74 12.69 4.82
CA ASP A 59 -11.17 11.41 5.22
C ASP A 59 -10.72 10.61 3.98
N TYR A 60 -11.52 10.61 2.91
CA TYR A 60 -11.15 9.96 1.66
C TYR A 60 -9.87 10.55 1.06
N VAL A 61 -9.73 11.87 1.02
CA VAL A 61 -8.52 12.55 0.49
C VAL A 61 -7.30 12.30 1.37
N ASP A 62 -7.45 12.37 2.70
CA ASP A 62 -6.35 12.11 3.63
C ASP A 62 -5.84 10.67 3.50
N ASN A 63 -6.76 9.71 3.35
CA ASN A 63 -6.42 8.33 3.07
C ASN A 63 -5.73 8.15 1.71
N CYS A 64 -6.15 8.88 0.66
CA CYS A 64 -5.45 8.88 -0.62
C CYS A 64 -3.99 9.32 -0.50
N ASN A 65 -3.73 10.38 0.27
CA ASN A 65 -2.36 10.85 0.48
C ASN A 65 -1.52 9.81 1.23
N ASN A 66 -2.07 9.21 2.29
CA ASN A 66 -1.40 8.14 3.03
C ASN A 66 -1.06 6.93 2.13
N ASP A 67 -2.01 6.52 1.27
CA ASP A 67 -1.82 5.41 0.35
C ASP A 67 -0.71 5.70 -0.68
N ILE A 68 -0.65 6.94 -1.20
CA ILE A 68 0.40 7.38 -2.12
C ILE A 68 1.78 7.35 -1.45
N ASP A 69 1.88 7.87 -0.22
CA ASP A 69 3.12 7.88 0.55
C ASP A 69 3.61 6.45 0.84
N GLU A 70 2.69 5.56 1.21
CA GLU A 70 3.00 4.14 1.43
C GLU A 70 3.49 3.46 0.14
N ILE A 71 2.83 3.71 -1.00
CA ILE A 71 3.27 3.18 -2.30
C ILE A 71 4.67 3.71 -2.65
N ALA A 72 4.92 5.01 -2.45
CA ALA A 72 6.21 5.61 -2.74
C ALA A 72 7.33 5.01 -1.88
N ARG A 73 7.06 4.81 -0.58
CA ARG A 73 7.96 4.14 0.36
C ARG A 73 8.27 2.72 -0.06
N LYS A 74 7.24 1.91 -0.33
CA LYS A 74 7.38 0.51 -0.78
C LYS A 74 8.19 0.39 -2.07
N ARG A 75 7.98 1.32 -3.02
CA ARG A 75 8.80 1.41 -4.23
C ARG A 75 10.28 1.68 -3.91
N SER A 76 10.56 2.61 -3.00
CA SER A 76 11.94 2.89 -2.57
C SER A 76 12.59 1.68 -1.92
N GLU A 77 11.88 1.00 -1.02
CA GLU A 77 12.36 -0.22 -0.35
C GLU A 77 12.70 -1.33 -1.35
N ALA A 78 11.88 -1.49 -2.39
CA ALA A 78 12.15 -2.47 -3.45
C ALA A 78 13.44 -2.14 -4.22
N VAL A 79 13.65 -0.88 -4.57
CA VAL A 79 14.88 -0.42 -5.24
C VAL A 79 16.11 -0.64 -4.36
N ASP A 80 16.04 -0.27 -3.09
CA ASP A 80 17.13 -0.45 -2.13
C ASP A 80 17.47 -1.92 -1.92
N SER A 81 16.45 -2.77 -1.87
CA SER A 81 16.61 -4.23 -1.76
C SER A 81 17.35 -4.79 -2.98
N VAL A 82 16.96 -4.41 -4.20
CA VAL A 82 17.65 -4.82 -5.43
C VAL A 82 19.09 -4.35 -5.45
N ASN A 83 19.34 -3.08 -5.13
CA ASN A 83 20.69 -2.51 -5.10
C ASN A 83 21.58 -3.21 -4.08
N ARG A 84 21.04 -3.55 -2.91
CA ARG A 84 21.76 -4.33 -1.89
C ARG A 84 22.13 -5.71 -2.42
N ALA A 85 21.18 -6.42 -3.04
CA ALA A 85 21.44 -7.74 -3.61
C ALA A 85 22.53 -7.71 -4.70
N VAL A 86 22.53 -6.70 -5.57
CA VAL A 86 23.58 -6.50 -6.59
C VAL A 86 24.94 -6.23 -5.94
N ARG A 87 24.99 -5.37 -4.91
CA ARG A 87 26.23 -5.08 -4.18
C ARG A 87 26.79 -6.34 -3.52
N ASP A 88 25.96 -7.12 -2.86
CA ASP A 88 26.36 -8.35 -2.18
C ASP A 88 26.88 -9.40 -3.18
N TYR A 89 26.27 -9.49 -4.36
CA TYR A 89 26.79 -10.33 -5.46
C TYR A 89 28.19 -9.89 -5.90
N ASN A 90 28.39 -8.59 -6.14
CA ASN A 90 29.67 -8.03 -6.59
C ASN A 90 30.78 -8.11 -5.53
N MET A 91 30.44 -8.17 -4.24
CA MET A 91 31.43 -8.35 -3.17
C MET A 91 31.80 -9.82 -2.92
N SER A 92 31.00 -10.77 -3.43
CA SER A 92 31.17 -12.20 -3.18
C SER A 92 31.74 -12.99 -4.36
N HIS A 93 32.02 -12.31 -5.49
CA HIS A 93 32.66 -12.84 -6.70
C HIS A 93 33.82 -11.93 -7.09
#